data_AF-A0A2V8KGR1-F1
#
_entry.id   AF-A0A2V8KGR1-F1
#
_cell.length_a   1.000
_cell.length_b   1.000
_cell.length_c   1.000
_cell.angle_alpha   90.00
_cell.angle_beta   90.00
_cell.angle_gamma   90.00
#
_symmetry.space_group_name_H-M   'P 1'
#
loop_
_entity.id
_entity.type
_entity.pdbx_description
1 polymer ?
#
loop_
_entity_poly.entity_id
_entity_poly.type
_entity_poly.pdbx_seq_one_letter_code
_entity_poly.pdbx_strand_id
1 'polypeptide(L)'
;MVYGIGGAGKVDTKLYGVKEIAVGDVKIKNIPVGTFNDPLVSQLADGILGTAALSDFIITVNYPANQLELSRKRQPAPATTEVLPAWYFSNLLLVPVSVNGKQGNFIVDTGAVTTVLSHNMAAQLGINQNTPGAKIDLGIAGVGGFEGIVLKVP
;
A
#
# COMPACT_ATOMS: atom_id res chain seq x y z
N MET A 1 -0.10 17.30 7.14
CA MET A 1 -0.23 17.20 5.67
C MET A 1 -0.07 15.74 5.23
N VAL A 2 -0.54 15.36 4.04
CA VAL A 2 -0.48 13.97 3.53
C VAL A 2 0.43 13.94 2.29
N TYR A 3 1.59 13.26 2.41
CA TYR A 3 2.62 13.05 1.37
C TYR A 3 2.57 11.65 0.75
N GLY A 4 2.09 11.56 -0.50
CA GLY A 4 2.02 10.30 -1.22
C GLY A 4 3.35 9.86 -1.77
N ILE A 5 3.57 8.54 -1.86
CA ILE A 5 4.56 8.02 -2.80
C ILE A 5 3.83 7.91 -4.14
N GLY A 6 4.01 8.95 -4.97
CA GLY A 6 3.42 9.08 -6.31
C GLY A 6 2.70 10.42 -6.49
N GLY A 7 3.11 11.21 -7.48
CA GLY A 7 2.31 12.35 -7.96
C GLY A 7 2.54 13.69 -7.26
N ALA A 8 1.89 14.73 -7.80
CA ALA A 8 2.25 16.16 -7.82
C ALA A 8 2.27 16.92 -6.47
N GLY A 9 2.77 16.31 -5.40
CA GLY A 9 3.01 16.96 -4.13
C GLY A 9 1.79 16.96 -3.21
N LYS A 10 1.75 17.96 -2.33
CA LYS A 10 0.86 18.02 -1.16
C LYS A 10 -0.59 18.26 -1.60
N VAL A 11 -1.51 17.42 -1.13
CA VAL A 11 -2.95 17.69 -1.19
C VAL A 11 -3.41 18.09 0.21
N ASP A 12 -4.10 19.23 0.32
CA ASP A 12 -4.74 19.61 1.57
C ASP A 12 -5.88 18.64 1.87
N THR A 13 -5.79 17.98 3.02
CA THR A 13 -6.80 17.06 3.52
C THR A 13 -7.38 17.59 4.82
N LYS A 14 -8.68 17.36 5.03
CA LYS A 14 -9.36 17.59 6.30
C LYS A 14 -9.75 16.23 6.87
N LEU A 15 -9.48 16.03 8.16
CA LEU A 15 -9.85 14.83 8.89
C LEU A 15 -11.20 15.05 9.59
N TYR A 16 -12.08 14.06 9.46
CA TYR A 16 -13.38 14.01 10.10
C TYR A 16 -13.55 12.70 10.86
N GLY A 17 -14.27 12.71 11.97
CA GLY A 17 -14.68 11.49 12.65
C GLY A 17 -15.95 10.93 12.01
N VAL A 18 -15.91 9.67 11.57
CA VAL A 18 -17.08 8.94 11.09
C VAL A 18 -17.46 7.87 12.10
N LYS A 19 -18.75 7.81 12.44
CA LYS A 19 -19.26 6.90 13.47
C LYS A 19 -19.06 5.44 13.11
N GLU A 20 -19.28 5.08 11.85
CA GLU A 20 -19.18 3.70 11.36
C GLU A 20 -18.85 3.68 9.87
N ILE A 21 -17.96 2.77 9.47
CA ILE A 21 -17.81 2.30 8.10
C ILE A 21 -18.16 0.81 8.09
N ALA A 22 -18.96 0.39 7.12
CA ALA A 22 -19.29 -1.01 6.88
C ALA A 22 -18.63 -1.50 5.59
N VAL A 23 -17.97 -2.65 5.65
CA VAL A 23 -17.37 -3.37 4.52
C VAL A 23 -17.96 -4.77 4.50
N GLY A 24 -19.01 -4.97 3.72
CA GLY A 24 -19.87 -6.15 3.85
C GLY A 24 -20.43 -6.25 5.26
N ASP A 25 -20.25 -7.41 5.91
CA ASP A 25 -20.71 -7.66 7.29
C ASP A 25 -19.77 -7.10 8.37
N VAL A 26 -18.59 -6.63 7.99
CA VAL A 26 -17.62 -6.05 8.92
C VAL A 26 -17.97 -4.60 9.18
N LYS A 27 -18.14 -4.25 10.46
CA LYS A 27 -18.38 -2.87 10.92
C LYS A 27 -17.20 -2.36 11.73
N ILE A 28 -16.69 -1.19 11.35
CA ILE A 28 -15.60 -0.49 12.04
C ILE A 28 -16.16 0.84 12.55
N LYS A 29 -15.96 1.15 13.83
CA LYS A 29 -16.56 2.32 14.48
C LYS A 29 -15.52 3.38 14.81
N ASN A 30 -15.96 4.64 14.91
CA ASN A 30 -15.15 5.78 15.34
C ASN A 30 -13.87 5.97 14.52
N ILE A 31 -14.00 5.99 13.20
CA ILE A 31 -12.85 6.02 12.29
C ILE A 31 -12.54 7.45 11.82
N PRO A 32 -11.28 7.88 11.80
CA PRO A 32 -10.91 9.11 11.12
C PRO A 32 -10.95 8.91 9.60
N VAL A 33 -11.60 9.84 8.89
CA VAL A 33 -11.68 9.86 7.42
C VAL A 33 -11.09 11.17 6.92
N GLY A 34 -10.08 11.07 6.06
CA GLY A 34 -9.56 12.20 5.31
C GLY A 34 -10.32 12.39 4.00
N THR A 35 -10.65 13.63 3.66
CA THR A 35 -11.19 13.96 2.34
C THR A 35 -10.06 14.37 1.40
N PHE A 36 -10.18 14.02 0.13
CA PHE A 36 -9.28 14.47 -0.93
C PHE A 36 -10.11 15.00 -2.10
N ASN A 37 -9.50 15.83 -2.94
CA ASN A 37 -10.07 16.27 -4.21
C ASN A 37 -9.04 16.00 -5.32
N ASP A 38 -8.94 14.73 -5.71
CA ASP A 38 -8.05 14.25 -6.76
C ASP A 38 -8.92 13.74 -7.92
N PRO A 39 -8.95 14.44 -9.07
CA PRO A 39 -9.78 14.04 -10.19
C PRO A 39 -9.48 12.65 -10.76
N LEU A 40 -8.25 12.13 -10.60
CA LEU A 40 -7.89 10.81 -11.11
C LEU A 40 -8.48 9.71 -10.22
N VAL A 41 -8.34 9.85 -8.91
CA VAL A 41 -8.90 8.88 -7.96
C VAL A 41 -10.42 8.95 -7.99
N SER A 42 -11.02 10.14 -7.98
CA SER A 42 -12.48 10.31 -7.95
C SER A 42 -13.21 9.79 -9.21
N GLN A 43 -12.50 9.55 -10.31
CA GLN A 43 -13.06 8.87 -11.49
C GLN A 43 -13.07 7.34 -11.36
N LEU A 44 -12.16 6.79 -10.54
CA LEU A 44 -11.97 5.35 -10.37
C LEU A 44 -12.68 4.82 -9.12
N ALA A 45 -12.74 5.61 -8.04
CA ALA A 45 -13.32 5.22 -6.77
C ALA A 45 -13.79 6.43 -5.96
N ASP A 46 -14.81 6.22 -5.13
CA ASP A 46 -15.32 7.25 -4.19
C ASP A 46 -14.40 7.47 -2.97
N GLY A 47 -13.40 6.61 -2.76
CA GLY A 47 -12.49 6.71 -1.63
C GLY A 47 -11.44 5.61 -1.58
N ILE A 48 -10.53 5.74 -0.62
CA ILE A 48 -9.45 4.78 -0.36
C ILE A 48 -9.64 4.19 1.04
N LEU A 49 -9.68 2.87 1.13
CA LEU A 49 -9.71 2.17 2.42
C LEU A 49 -8.28 1.95 2.92
N GLY A 50 -7.85 2.80 3.85
CA GLY A 50 -6.50 2.78 4.39
C GLY A 50 -6.23 1.68 5.42
N THR A 51 -4.96 1.45 5.71
CA THR A 51 -4.51 0.43 6.66
C THR A 51 -4.97 0.67 8.10
N ALA A 52 -5.29 1.91 8.51
CA ALA A 52 -5.89 2.18 9.82
C ALA A 52 -7.26 1.49 10.02
N ALA A 53 -8.03 1.30 8.95
CA ALA A 53 -9.28 0.54 9.01
C ALA A 53 -9.02 -0.98 8.97
N LEU A 54 -7.96 -1.39 8.28
CA LEU A 54 -7.69 -2.79 8.01
C LEU A 54 -6.77 -3.45 9.05
N SER A 55 -6.07 -2.68 9.89
CA SER A 55 -5.06 -3.18 10.84
C SER A 55 -5.61 -4.11 11.93
N ASP A 56 -6.93 -4.12 12.14
CA ASP A 56 -7.60 -5.02 13.09
C ASP A 56 -7.91 -6.41 12.50
N PHE A 57 -7.55 -6.63 11.23
CA PHE A 57 -7.89 -7.84 10.50
C PHE A 57 -6.65 -8.52 9.93
N ILE A 58 -6.76 -9.83 9.81
CA ILE A 58 -5.99 -10.63 8.87
C ILE A 58 -6.66 -10.46 7.51
N ILE A 59 -5.91 -9.89 6.58
CA ILE A 59 -6.38 -9.53 5.26
C ILE A 59 -5.86 -10.58 4.28
N THR A 60 -6.77 -11.19 3.51
CA THR A 60 -6.40 -12.07 2.40
C THR A 60 -6.93 -11.48 1.10
N VAL A 61 -6.03 -11.26 0.15
CA VAL A 61 -6.40 -10.84 -1.22
C VAL A 61 -6.27 -12.05 -2.13
N ASN A 62 -7.40 -12.57 -2.58
CA ASN A 62 -7.46 -13.68 -3.52
C ASN A 62 -7.69 -13.14 -4.93
N TYR A 63 -6.60 -12.83 -5.64
CA TYR A 63 -6.66 -12.26 -6.98
C TYR A 63 -7.40 -13.15 -7.99
N PRO A 64 -7.13 -14.47 -8.11
CA PRO A 64 -7.88 -15.32 -9.04
C PRO A 64 -9.39 -15.35 -8.80
N ALA A 65 -9.82 -15.29 -7.52
CA ALA A 65 -11.24 -15.29 -7.17
C ALA A 65 -11.85 -13.87 -7.11
N ASN A 66 -11.06 -12.82 -7.27
CA ASN A 66 -11.46 -11.42 -7.06
C ASN A 66 -12.10 -11.18 -5.68
N GLN A 67 -11.49 -11.70 -4.62
CA GLN A 67 -12.02 -11.63 -3.26
C GLN A 67 -11.06 -10.93 -2.29
N LEU A 68 -11.64 -10.14 -1.39
CA LEU A 68 -10.99 -9.59 -0.21
C LEU A 68 -11.65 -10.22 1.02
N GLU A 69 -10.86 -10.94 1.82
CA GLU A 69 -11.34 -11.56 3.05
C GLU A 69 -10.74 -10.83 4.26
N LEU A 70 -11.59 -10.56 5.25
CA LEU A 70 -11.22 -9.91 6.50
C LEU A 70 -11.58 -10.85 7.66
N SER A 71 -10.58 -11.36 8.38
CA SER A 71 -10.78 -12.21 9.55
C SER A 71 -10.09 -11.63 10.77
N ARG A 72 -10.73 -11.67 11.94
CA ARG A 72 -10.06 -11.35 13.22
C ARG A 72 -9.30 -12.53 13.81
N LYS A 73 -9.61 -13.75 13.36
CA LYS A 73 -8.99 -14.98 13.84
C LYS A 73 -8.01 -15.50 12.82
N ARG A 74 -6.82 -15.84 13.27
CA ARG A 74 -5.84 -16.53 12.43
C ARG A 74 -6.37 -17.91 12.08
N GLN A 75 -6.53 -18.16 10.79
CA GLN A 75 -6.63 -19.51 10.28
C GLN A 75 -5.21 -20.04 10.02
N PRO A 76 -4.95 -21.33 10.25
CA PRO A 76 -3.70 -21.95 9.83
C PRO A 76 -3.51 -21.73 8.33
N ALA A 77 -2.31 -21.29 7.93
CA ALA A 77 -1.97 -21.22 6.53
C ALA A 77 -1.98 -22.65 5.96
N PRO A 78 -2.53 -22.88 4.75
CA PRO A 78 -2.38 -24.16 4.06
C PRO A 78 -0.91 -24.59 4.00
N ALA A 79 -0.65 -25.90 4.01
CA ALA A 79 0.72 -26.43 3.96
C ALA A 79 1.51 -26.02 2.70
N THR A 80 0.80 -25.59 1.65
CA THR A 80 1.37 -25.10 0.39
C THR A 80 1.61 -23.59 0.38
N THR A 81 1.39 -22.89 1.49
CA THR A 81 1.55 -21.44 1.58
C THR A 81 2.95 -21.08 2.05
N GLU A 82 3.64 -20.25 1.26
CA GLU A 82 4.87 -19.60 1.69
C GLU A 82 4.54 -18.44 2.64
N VAL A 83 5.20 -18.42 3.80
CA VAL A 83 5.04 -17.37 4.81
C VAL A 83 6.36 -16.60 4.88
N LEU A 84 6.34 -15.35 4.41
CA LEU A 84 7.49 -14.46 4.45
C LEU A 84 7.54 -13.70 5.78
N PRO A 85 8.74 -13.38 6.31
CA PRO A 85 8.85 -12.35 7.34
C PRO A 85 8.42 -11.01 6.75
N ALA A 86 7.72 -10.21 7.55
CA ALA A 86 7.28 -8.88 7.18
C ALA A 86 7.38 -7.93 8.37
N TRP A 87 7.50 -6.64 8.09
CA TRP A 87 7.63 -5.61 9.10
C TRP A 87 6.82 -4.39 8.68
N TYR A 88 6.31 -3.67 9.67
CA TYR A 88 5.58 -2.45 9.45
C TYR A 88 6.48 -1.24 9.74
N PHE A 89 6.54 -0.31 8.79
CA PHE A 89 7.06 1.02 9.04
C PHE A 89 5.91 2.01 8.93
N SER A 90 5.42 2.48 10.08
CA SER A 90 4.14 3.17 10.19
C SER A 90 3.02 2.28 9.61
N ASN A 91 2.44 2.69 8.50
CA ASN A 91 1.28 2.07 7.85
C ASN A 91 1.66 1.27 6.59
N LEU A 92 2.97 1.17 6.28
CA LEU A 92 3.52 0.46 5.13
C LEU A 92 3.92 -0.97 5.53
N LEU A 93 3.50 -1.95 4.74
CA LEU A 93 3.92 -3.34 4.86
C LEU A 93 5.18 -3.56 4.04
N LEU A 94 6.29 -3.89 4.68
CA LEU A 94 7.54 -4.22 4.01
C LEU A 94 7.79 -5.73 4.01
N VAL A 95 8.35 -6.23 2.92
CA VAL A 95 8.81 -7.63 2.76
C VAL A 95 10.21 -7.68 2.13
N PRO A 96 11.05 -8.68 2.45
CA PRO A 96 12.34 -8.85 1.79
C PRO A 96 12.11 -9.49 0.43
N VAL A 97 12.76 -8.94 -0.60
CA VAL A 97 12.67 -9.43 -1.96
C VAL A 97 14.07 -9.54 -2.56
N SER A 98 14.32 -10.64 -3.27
CA SER A 98 15.50 -10.78 -4.13
C SER A 98 15.15 -10.39 -5.56
N VAL A 99 15.89 -9.42 -6.12
CA VAL A 99 15.79 -9.01 -7.52
C VAL A 99 17.11 -9.32 -8.19
N ASN A 100 17.13 -10.29 -9.11
CA ASN A 100 18.34 -10.74 -9.82
C ASN A 100 19.53 -11.00 -8.86
N GLY A 101 19.28 -11.61 -7.70
CA GLY A 101 20.29 -11.93 -6.69
C GLY A 101 20.69 -10.77 -5.76
N LYS A 102 20.13 -9.57 -5.93
CA LYS A 102 20.28 -8.44 -4.99
C LYS A 102 19.10 -8.39 -4.03
N GLN A 103 19.38 -8.26 -2.75
CA GLN A 103 18.33 -8.13 -1.73
C GLN A 103 17.86 -6.69 -1.60
N GLY A 104 16.56 -6.50 -1.41
CA GLY A 104 15.96 -5.22 -1.07
C GLY A 104 14.72 -5.39 -0.18
N ASN A 105 14.32 -4.31 0.49
CA ASN A 105 13.06 -4.24 1.22
C ASN A 105 12.04 -3.52 0.37
N PHE A 106 10.91 -4.18 0.11
CA PHE A 106 9.87 -3.70 -0.79
C PHE A 106 8.61 -3.41 0.00
N ILE A 107 7.94 -2.32 -0.35
CA ILE A 107 6.58 -2.06 0.11
C ILE A 107 5.64 -2.94 -0.70
N VAL A 108 4.75 -3.66 -0.03
CA VAL A 108 3.61 -4.32 -0.67
C VAL A 108 2.54 -3.26 -0.90
N ASP A 109 2.29 -2.95 -2.18
CA ASP A 109 1.32 -1.94 -2.60
C ASP A 109 0.31 -2.55 -3.56
N THR A 110 -0.91 -2.78 -3.08
CA THR A 110 -2.01 -3.33 -3.90
C THR A 110 -2.59 -2.30 -4.89
N GLY A 111 -2.25 -1.01 -4.74
CA GLY A 111 -2.67 0.08 -5.63
C GLY A 111 -1.66 0.39 -6.74
N ALA A 112 -0.47 -0.23 -6.72
CA ALA A 112 0.53 -0.03 -7.75
C ALA A 112 0.23 -0.87 -9.01
N VAL A 113 0.19 -0.23 -10.17
CA VAL A 113 0.00 -0.92 -11.47
C VAL A 113 1.21 -1.77 -11.86
N THR A 114 2.40 -1.39 -11.41
CA THR A 114 3.65 -2.09 -11.73
C THR A 114 4.59 -2.08 -10.54
N THR A 115 5.53 -3.03 -10.51
CA THR A 115 6.64 -2.99 -9.55
C THR A 115 7.59 -1.86 -9.92
N VAL A 116 7.89 -1.00 -8.95
CA VAL A 116 8.79 0.14 -9.12
C VAL A 116 10.04 -0.04 -8.26
N LEU A 117 11.18 0.34 -8.82
CA LEU A 117 12.47 0.29 -8.12
C LEU A 117 12.95 1.71 -7.85
N SER A 118 13.70 1.88 -6.74
CA SER A 118 14.47 3.09 -6.55
C SER A 118 15.54 3.21 -7.64
N HIS A 119 15.89 4.44 -8.03
CA HIS A 119 16.99 4.69 -8.97
C HIS A 119 18.29 4.01 -8.54
N ASN A 120 18.55 3.93 -7.23
CA ASN A 120 19.73 3.25 -6.69
C ASN A 120 19.69 1.74 -6.95
N MET A 121 18.58 1.06 -6.63
CA MET A 121 18.43 -0.37 -6.89
C MET A 121 18.50 -0.67 -8.40
N ALA A 122 17.83 0.14 -9.23
CA ALA A 122 17.91 0.01 -10.68
C ALA A 122 19.36 0.13 -11.18
N ALA A 123 20.13 1.12 -10.69
CA ALA A 123 21.54 1.29 -11.02
C ALA A 123 22.41 0.10 -10.57
N GLN A 124 22.20 -0.44 -9.37
CA GLN A 124 22.91 -1.63 -8.88
C GLN A 124 22.65 -2.88 -9.74
N LEU A 125 21.50 -2.92 -10.42
CA LEU A 125 21.09 -3.98 -11.33
C LEU A 125 21.48 -3.71 -12.79
N GLY A 126 22.09 -2.55 -13.09
CA GLY A 126 22.38 -2.14 -14.45
C GLY A 126 21.15 -1.81 -15.29
N ILE A 127 19.98 -1.61 -14.66
CA ILE A 127 18.74 -1.23 -15.34
C ILE A 127 18.87 0.23 -15.78
N ASN A 128 18.74 0.48 -17.08
CA ASN A 128 18.87 1.79 -17.69
C ASN A 128 18.02 1.89 -18.97
N GLN A 129 18.10 3.03 -19.66
CA GLN A 129 17.33 3.30 -20.89
C GLN A 129 17.55 2.29 -22.04
N ASN A 130 18.63 1.50 -22.00
CA ASN A 130 18.92 0.46 -22.99
C ASN A 130 18.45 -0.94 -22.55
N THR A 131 17.89 -1.09 -21.34
CA THR A 131 17.35 -2.37 -20.87
C THR A 131 16.16 -2.78 -21.75
N PRO A 132 16.14 -4.01 -22.31
CA PRO A 132 15.03 -4.45 -23.17
C PRO A 132 13.67 -4.30 -22.47
N GLY A 133 12.67 -3.78 -23.20
CA GLY A 133 11.32 -3.52 -22.68
C GLY A 133 11.14 -2.17 -21.97
N ALA A 134 12.19 -1.39 -21.75
CA ALA A 134 12.13 -0.11 -21.04
C ALA A 134 11.71 1.06 -21.96
N LYS A 135 10.45 1.09 -22.43
CA LYS A 135 9.89 2.28 -23.12
C LYS A 135 8.41 2.48 -22.83
N ILE A 136 8.09 2.84 -21.58
CA ILE A 136 6.88 3.60 -21.28
C ILE A 136 7.26 4.59 -20.16
N ASP A 137 7.23 5.88 -20.45
CA ASP A 137 7.27 6.91 -19.40
C ASP A 137 5.92 6.88 -18.69
N LEU A 138 5.87 6.18 -17.55
CA LEU A 138 4.68 6.14 -16.71
C LEU A 138 4.81 7.21 -15.62
N GLY A 139 3.93 8.21 -15.66
CA GLY A 139 3.73 9.08 -14.51
C GLY A 139 3.16 8.27 -13.36
N ILE A 140 3.87 8.18 -12.24
CA ILE A 140 3.39 7.52 -11.03
C ILE A 140 2.71 8.58 -10.15
N ALA A 141 1.42 8.39 -9.87
CA ALA A 141 0.62 9.18 -8.94
C ALA A 141 0.03 8.27 -7.87
N GLY A 142 -0.12 8.76 -6.64
CA GLY A 142 -0.61 7.98 -5.51
C GLY A 142 -0.98 8.84 -4.31
N VAL A 143 -1.96 8.38 -3.54
CA VAL A 143 -2.32 9.00 -2.26
C VAL A 143 -1.58 8.25 -1.15
N GLY A 144 -0.81 8.99 -0.36
CA GLY A 144 -0.17 8.49 0.85
C GLY A 144 0.15 9.67 1.76
N GLY A 145 0.53 9.46 3.01
CA GLY A 145 0.94 10.60 3.82
C GLY A 145 1.58 10.34 5.16
N PHE A 146 2.53 11.23 5.48
CA PHE A 146 3.21 11.31 6.76
C PHE A 146 3.50 12.76 7.15
N GLU A 147 3.09 13.17 8.35
CA GLU A 147 3.73 14.27 9.07
C GLU A 147 3.59 14.04 10.58
N GLY A 148 4.73 13.93 11.28
CA GLY A 148 4.81 13.99 12.75
C GLY A 148 4.93 12.66 13.50
N ILE A 149 6.17 12.36 13.91
CA ILE A 149 6.68 11.29 14.82
C ILE A 149 6.91 9.91 14.20
N VAL A 150 8.19 9.63 13.95
CA VAL A 150 8.79 8.31 13.79
C VAL A 150 9.26 7.81 15.18
N LEU A 151 9.04 6.52 15.44
CA LEU A 151 9.52 5.67 16.54
C LEU A 151 8.77 5.76 17.89
N LYS A 152 8.01 4.70 18.17
CA LYS A 152 8.36 3.89 19.34
C LYS A 152 9.02 2.60 18.85
N VAL A 153 10.35 2.56 18.92
CA VAL A 153 11.07 1.31 19.27
C VAL A 153 10.57 0.94 20.68
N PRO A 154 10.42 -0.36 21.04
CA PRO A 154 9.87 -0.84 22.31
C PRO A 154 10.10 0.05 23.53
#